data_AF-A0A1F5HRA5-F1
#
_entry.id   AF-A0A1F5HRA5-F1
#
_cell.length_a   1.000
_cell.length_b   1.000
_cell.length_c   1.000
_cell.angle_alpha   90.00
_cell.angle_beta   90.00
_cell.angle_gamma   90.00
#
_symmetry.space_group_name_H-M   'P 1'
#
loop_
_entity.id
_entity.type
_entity.pdbx_description
1 polymer ?
#
loop_
_entity_poly.entity_id
_entity_poly.type
_entity_poly.pdbx_seq_one_letter_code
_entity_poly.pdbx_strand_id
1 'polypeptide(L)'
;MANSVIETKYPLSFRRKDAEKMGEHLKLCHSVEIVGLKRVGISDFLRFFLYHKGIVKKYLGGDKRHLFIVCDLNDLVERELYPFWILTFKRLVDAVDDIKIDQSIKKGINSLFLEAIQTQDLFLACEYLREALVKVVEAGFSPAIFYIRFDRLIEAVDSQFFANLEGLVDACNQKLSYVFTSFRQVDDILKGKIDRNFLHVFSNVLWIKPASRKDTEIIFNAFKKRYKLKVKKDIEKKLITFSGGHVQYLHLLILILVQKVGENSQLEPEDLIWEDERIRLQSEEIWESLNDLEKEAVLGIHKGKGVAKDQKHLTKYLWESGLVSGSNGKSEVFGALFDNFLKFKAGEKEEVEVVDFTKKEKMLYDLLFANLEKVCEREKIIEAVWPESEELGVSDWTIDRLAARLREKLKKQKSEFSLITIKTRGFKLAKNP
;
A
#
# COMPACT_ATOMS: atom_id res chain seq x y z
N MET A 1 10.57 -0.13 18.39
CA MET A 1 9.45 -0.48 17.48
C MET A 1 9.38 -1.97 17.08
N ALA A 2 10.46 -2.76 17.16
CA ALA A 2 10.46 -4.15 16.66
C ALA A 2 9.54 -5.15 17.40
N ASN A 3 9.17 -4.91 18.67
CA ASN A 3 8.39 -5.87 19.47
C ASN A 3 6.87 -5.88 19.19
N SER A 4 6.34 -4.93 18.42
CA SER A 4 4.90 -4.85 18.08
C SER A 4 4.53 -5.39 16.69
N VAL A 5 5.52 -5.69 15.85
CA VAL A 5 5.31 -6.13 14.46
C VAL A 5 5.15 -7.65 14.41
N ILE A 6 3.94 -8.13 14.14
CA ILE A 6 3.60 -9.57 14.18
C ILE A 6 4.36 -10.38 13.10
N GLU A 7 4.67 -9.75 11.98
CA GLU A 7 5.30 -10.34 10.80
C GLU A 7 6.75 -10.74 11.05
N THR A 8 7.40 -10.13 12.05
CA THR A 8 8.75 -10.52 12.50
C THR A 8 8.81 -11.93 13.07
N LYS A 9 7.65 -12.52 13.40
CA LYS A 9 7.51 -13.87 13.96
C LYS A 9 7.01 -14.89 12.93
N TYR A 10 6.77 -14.46 11.69
CA TYR A 10 6.38 -15.39 10.63
C TYR A 10 7.53 -16.37 10.36
N PRO A 11 7.23 -17.63 10.00
CA PRO A 11 8.27 -18.58 9.64
C PRO A 11 9.03 -18.07 8.41
N LEU A 12 10.32 -18.41 8.30
CA LEU A 12 11.14 -18.01 7.15
C LEU A 12 10.56 -18.47 5.80
N SER A 13 9.71 -19.49 5.78
CA SER A 13 9.02 -19.96 4.58
C SER A 13 7.89 -19.04 4.09
N PHE A 14 7.47 -18.05 4.88
CA PHE A 14 6.45 -17.08 4.48
C PHE A 14 6.90 -16.32 3.23
N ARG A 15 6.03 -16.28 2.21
CA ARG A 15 6.31 -15.56 0.94
C ARG A 15 7.68 -15.93 0.35
N ARG A 16 8.08 -17.20 0.49
CA ARG A 16 9.44 -17.68 0.18
C ARG A 16 9.92 -17.26 -1.21
N LYS A 17 9.10 -17.43 -2.25
CA LYS A 17 9.46 -17.08 -3.63
C LYS A 17 9.73 -15.57 -3.78
N ASP A 18 8.90 -14.75 -3.14
CA ASP A 18 9.03 -13.28 -3.17
C ASP A 18 10.31 -12.87 -2.42
N ALA A 19 10.60 -13.49 -1.27
CA ALA A 19 11.81 -13.24 -0.48
C ALA A 19 13.09 -13.73 -1.19
N GLU A 20 13.06 -14.88 -1.87
CA GLU A 20 14.18 -15.40 -2.66
C GLU A 20 14.51 -14.42 -3.80
N LYS A 21 13.51 -14.04 -4.61
CA LYS A 21 13.71 -13.11 -5.72
C LYS A 21 14.19 -11.74 -5.24
N MET A 22 13.60 -11.20 -4.17
CA MET A 22 14.06 -9.94 -3.57
C MET A 22 15.52 -10.03 -3.10
N GLY A 23 15.87 -11.12 -2.41
CA GLY A 23 17.23 -11.37 -1.93
C GLY A 23 18.26 -11.49 -3.06
N GLU A 24 17.89 -12.13 -4.18
CA GLU A 24 18.75 -12.24 -5.38
C GLU A 24 19.07 -10.87 -5.98
N HIS A 25 18.09 -9.99 -6.14
CA HIS A 25 18.33 -8.64 -6.64
C HIS A 25 19.22 -7.82 -5.69
N LEU A 26 18.92 -7.85 -4.38
CA LEU A 26 19.70 -7.09 -3.39
C LEU A 26 21.14 -7.60 -3.23
N LYS A 27 21.40 -8.91 -3.40
CA LYS A 27 22.76 -9.46 -3.45
C LYS A 27 23.60 -8.83 -4.56
N LEU A 28 22.96 -8.56 -5.69
CA LEU A 28 23.59 -7.97 -6.87
C LEU A 28 23.54 -6.44 -6.87
N CYS A 29 23.04 -5.83 -5.79
CA CYS A 29 22.79 -4.38 -5.70
C CYS A 29 21.86 -3.86 -6.81
N HIS A 30 20.95 -4.70 -7.30
CA HIS A 30 19.95 -4.29 -8.27
C HIS A 30 18.80 -3.56 -7.57
N SER A 31 18.39 -2.43 -8.14
CA SER A 31 17.17 -1.73 -7.72
C SER A 31 15.92 -2.50 -8.12
N VAL A 32 14.90 -2.49 -7.26
CA VAL A 32 13.67 -3.27 -7.40
C VAL A 32 12.45 -2.37 -7.22
N GLU A 33 11.46 -2.53 -8.09
CA GLU A 33 10.13 -2.00 -7.87
C GLU A 33 9.18 -3.11 -7.40
N ILE A 34 8.61 -2.95 -6.21
CA ILE A 34 7.60 -3.85 -5.65
C ILE A 34 6.22 -3.30 -5.96
N VAL A 35 5.48 -4.06 -6.78
CA VAL A 35 4.16 -3.68 -7.27
C VAL A 35 3.12 -4.71 -6.87
N GLY A 36 1.90 -4.28 -6.58
CA GLY A 36 0.81 -5.20 -6.27
C GLY A 36 -0.53 -4.49 -6.14
N LEU A 37 -1.60 -5.28 -6.03
CA LEU A 37 -2.94 -4.72 -5.78
C LEU A 37 -2.95 -3.89 -4.49
N LYS A 38 -3.82 -2.89 -4.46
CA LYS A 38 -4.04 -2.10 -3.25
C LYS A 38 -4.36 -3.01 -2.06
N ARG A 39 -3.51 -2.95 -1.04
CA ARG A 39 -3.60 -3.74 0.22
C ARG A 39 -3.48 -5.26 0.06
N VAL A 40 -2.79 -5.72 -0.99
CA VAL A 40 -2.49 -7.14 -1.20
C VAL A 40 -1.55 -7.74 -0.14
N GLY A 41 -0.84 -6.90 0.62
CA GLY A 41 0.12 -7.31 1.65
C GLY A 41 1.58 -6.98 1.36
N ILE A 42 1.89 -5.96 0.55
CA ILE A 42 3.26 -5.46 0.37
C ILE A 42 3.87 -5.06 1.71
N SER A 43 3.11 -4.31 2.54
CA SER A 43 3.57 -3.89 3.87
C SER A 43 3.86 -5.07 4.80
N ASP A 44 3.00 -6.09 4.83
CA ASP A 44 3.24 -7.33 5.59
C ASP A 44 4.51 -8.04 5.13
N PHE A 45 4.69 -8.18 3.81
CA PHE A 45 5.90 -8.77 3.23
C PHE A 45 7.15 -7.98 3.60
N LEU A 46 7.13 -6.64 3.48
CA LEU A 46 8.26 -5.80 3.85
C LEU A 46 8.55 -5.82 5.34
N ARG A 47 7.54 -5.80 6.21
CA ARG A 47 7.74 -5.92 7.66
C ARG A 47 8.38 -7.26 8.02
N PHE A 48 7.99 -8.34 7.35
CA PHE A 48 8.69 -9.62 7.45
C PHE A 48 10.14 -9.52 6.93
N PHE A 49 10.34 -9.04 5.70
CA PHE A 49 11.64 -9.04 5.03
C PHE A 49 12.68 -8.13 5.72
N LEU A 50 12.28 -6.95 6.16
CA LEU A 50 13.17 -5.95 6.76
C LEU A 50 13.55 -6.28 8.20
N TYR A 51 12.62 -6.86 8.98
CA TYR A 51 12.78 -6.96 10.43
C TYR A 51 12.92 -8.40 10.96
N HIS A 52 12.66 -9.43 10.16
CA HIS A 52 12.88 -10.81 10.58
C HIS A 52 14.37 -11.17 10.58
N LYS A 53 14.92 -11.53 11.75
CA LYS A 53 16.36 -11.76 12.00
C LYS A 53 17.03 -12.77 11.06
N GLY A 54 16.27 -13.73 10.54
CA GLY A 54 16.78 -14.76 9.63
C GLY A 54 16.86 -14.36 8.15
N ILE A 55 16.33 -13.21 7.73
CA ILE A 55 16.22 -12.84 6.30
C ILE A 55 17.58 -12.70 5.64
N VAL A 56 18.47 -11.88 6.24
CA VAL A 56 19.81 -11.64 5.69
C VAL A 56 20.54 -12.97 5.49
N LYS A 57 20.62 -13.77 6.56
CA LYS A 57 21.28 -15.09 6.52
C LYS A 57 20.68 -16.04 5.49
N LYS A 58 19.35 -16.08 5.36
CA LYS A 58 18.65 -17.06 4.52
C LYS A 58 18.61 -16.67 3.04
N TYR A 59 18.34 -15.40 2.75
CA TYR A 59 18.00 -14.91 1.41
C TYR A 59 19.08 -14.03 0.79
N LEU A 60 19.83 -13.27 1.60
CA LEU A 60 20.90 -12.38 1.12
C LEU A 60 22.31 -13.00 1.25
N GLY A 61 22.46 -14.08 2.02
CA GLY A 61 23.77 -14.70 2.26
C GLY A 61 24.56 -14.00 3.36
N GLY A 62 25.74 -14.54 3.68
CA GLY A 62 26.56 -14.06 4.81
C GLY A 62 27.70 -13.11 4.43
N ASP A 63 28.05 -13.00 3.15
CA ASP A 63 29.33 -12.43 2.75
C ASP A 63 29.30 -10.90 2.63
N LYS A 64 28.14 -10.31 2.31
CA LYS A 64 27.95 -8.87 2.20
C LYS A 64 27.28 -8.29 3.45
N ARG A 65 27.81 -7.17 3.95
CA ARG A 65 27.18 -6.40 5.03
C ARG A 65 26.11 -5.48 4.46
N HIS A 66 24.88 -5.97 4.40
CA HIS A 66 23.74 -5.18 3.95
C HIS A 66 23.32 -4.15 4.99
N LEU A 67 23.05 -2.91 4.55
CA LEU A 67 22.44 -1.86 5.36
C LEU A 67 21.08 -1.51 4.76
N PHE A 68 20.00 -1.81 5.47
CA PHE A 68 18.65 -1.43 5.04
C PHE A 68 18.29 -0.07 5.61
N ILE A 69 17.95 0.88 4.73
CA ILE A 69 17.55 2.23 5.06
C ILE A 69 16.07 2.36 4.70
N VAL A 70 15.19 2.45 5.69
CA VAL A 70 13.74 2.42 5.46
C VAL A 70 13.17 3.82 5.49
N CYS A 71 12.66 4.28 4.35
CA CYS A 71 12.02 5.57 4.16
C CYS A 71 10.52 5.39 3.91
N ASP A 72 9.70 5.48 4.96
CA ASP A 72 8.24 5.51 4.81
C ASP A 72 7.78 6.91 4.41
N LEU A 73 7.30 7.06 3.17
CA LEU A 73 6.86 8.35 2.66
C LEU A 73 5.49 8.79 3.21
N ASN A 74 4.87 7.98 4.08
CA ASN A 74 3.79 8.47 4.93
C ASN A 74 4.28 9.46 5.99
N ASP A 75 5.57 9.44 6.34
CA ASP A 75 6.17 10.40 7.28
C ASP A 75 6.36 11.80 6.67
N LEU A 76 6.20 11.93 5.35
CA LEU A 76 6.24 13.22 4.67
C LEU A 76 4.91 13.96 4.83
N VAL A 77 4.98 15.07 5.55
CA VAL A 77 3.92 16.08 5.62
C VAL A 77 3.84 16.81 4.29
N GLU A 78 4.97 17.37 3.85
CA GLU A 78 5.14 18.06 2.57
C GLU A 78 5.66 17.09 1.51
N ARG A 79 4.94 16.99 0.39
CA ARG A 79 5.28 16.09 -0.72
C ARG A 79 6.14 16.83 -1.74
N GLU A 80 7.27 17.33 -1.28
CA GLU A 80 8.21 18.12 -2.07
C GLU A 80 9.61 17.49 -2.05
N LEU A 81 10.47 17.89 -3.00
CA LEU A 81 11.78 17.27 -3.18
C LEU A 81 12.70 17.51 -1.99
N TYR A 82 12.78 18.72 -1.45
CA TYR A 82 13.67 19.02 -0.33
C TYR A 82 13.32 18.20 0.94
N PRO A 83 12.05 18.19 1.43
CA PRO A 83 11.64 17.31 2.53
C PRO A 83 11.92 15.82 2.27
N PHE A 84 11.76 15.34 1.03
CA PHE A 84 12.07 13.96 0.65
C PHE A 84 13.55 13.61 0.88
N TRP A 85 14.47 14.47 0.43
CA TRP A 85 15.90 14.21 0.58
C TRP A 85 16.35 14.32 2.04
N ILE A 86 15.80 15.29 2.79
CA ILE A 86 16.05 15.41 4.23
C ILE A 86 15.54 14.19 4.99
N LEU A 87 14.34 13.70 4.69
CA LEU A 87 13.83 12.46 5.30
C LEU A 87 14.73 11.27 4.95
N THR A 88 15.13 11.14 3.68
CA THR A 88 16.04 10.08 3.24
C THR A 88 17.35 10.12 4.04
N PHE A 89 17.93 11.30 4.19
CA PHE A 89 19.17 11.49 4.93
C PHE A 89 18.98 11.19 6.42
N LYS A 90 17.88 11.64 7.03
CA LYS A 90 17.55 11.29 8.42
C LYS A 90 17.48 9.78 8.63
N ARG A 91 16.88 9.04 7.69
CA ARG A 91 16.76 7.57 7.75
C ARG A 91 18.09 6.86 7.54
N LEU A 92 18.99 7.43 6.74
CA LEU A 92 20.37 6.97 6.65
C LEU A 92 21.09 7.10 8.00
N VAL A 93 21.00 8.27 8.66
CA VAL A 93 21.59 8.51 9.99
C VAL A 93 21.06 7.48 10.99
N ASP A 94 19.73 7.28 11.06
CA ASP A 94 19.10 6.30 11.95
C ASP A 94 19.65 4.88 11.70
N ALA A 95 19.75 4.46 10.43
CA ALA A 95 20.21 3.12 10.07
C ALA A 95 21.69 2.91 10.41
N VAL A 96 22.53 3.94 10.24
CA VAL A 96 23.95 3.92 10.58
C VAL A 96 24.16 3.83 12.10
N ASP A 97 23.31 4.51 12.88
CA ASP A 97 23.37 4.47 14.33
C ASP A 97 23.09 3.08 14.90
N ASP A 98 22.22 2.30 14.27
CA ASP A 98 21.83 0.95 14.69
C ASP A 98 22.86 -0.15 14.36
N ILE A 99 23.85 0.12 13.50
CA ILE A 99 24.85 -0.87 13.08
C ILE A 99 26.20 -0.72 13.80
N LYS A 100 27.00 -1.79 13.76
CA LYS A 100 28.40 -1.78 14.20
C LYS A 100 29.29 -1.24 13.09
N ILE A 101 29.62 0.05 13.18
CA ILE A 101 30.52 0.80 12.31
C ILE A 101 31.34 1.77 13.17
N ASP A 102 32.49 2.21 12.67
CA ASP A 102 33.39 3.13 13.38
C ASP A 102 32.66 4.40 13.83
N GLN A 103 32.90 4.81 15.08
CA GLN A 103 32.24 5.98 15.69
C GLN A 103 32.60 7.30 14.99
N SER A 104 33.78 7.43 14.41
CA SER A 104 34.18 8.59 13.62
C SER A 104 33.30 8.73 12.36
N ILE A 105 32.98 7.61 11.72
CA ILE A 105 32.11 7.58 10.53
C ILE A 105 30.68 7.99 10.92
N LYS A 106 30.14 7.45 12.02
CA LYS A 106 28.81 7.85 12.53
C LYS A 106 28.73 9.36 12.77
N LYS A 107 29.72 9.90 13.48
CA LYS A 107 29.81 11.34 13.76
C LYS A 107 29.90 12.16 12.49
N GLY A 108 30.74 11.75 11.53
CA GLY A 108 30.88 12.43 10.24
C GLY A 108 29.56 12.47 9.45
N ILE A 109 28.85 11.34 9.36
CA ILE A 109 27.55 11.25 8.69
C ILE A 109 26.51 12.16 9.38
N ASN A 110 26.48 12.16 10.71
CA ASN A 110 25.57 13.03 11.45
C ASN A 110 25.90 14.52 11.28
N SER A 111 27.20 14.88 11.23
CA SER A 111 27.62 16.26 10.93
C SER A 111 27.13 16.73 9.55
N LEU A 112 27.31 15.90 8.52
CA LEU A 112 26.81 16.19 7.16
C LEU A 112 25.28 16.38 7.15
N PHE A 113 24.53 15.57 7.90
CA PHE A 113 23.09 15.74 8.03
C PHE A 113 22.71 17.06 8.72
N LEU A 114 23.43 17.43 9.79
CA LEU A 114 23.21 18.71 10.48
C LEU A 114 23.50 19.92 9.58
N GLU A 115 24.51 19.84 8.72
CA GLU A 115 24.80 20.89 7.73
C GLU A 115 23.72 20.96 6.65
N ALA A 116 23.20 19.82 6.18
CA ALA A 116 22.11 19.76 5.21
C ALA A 116 20.85 20.49 5.71
N ILE A 117 20.42 20.24 6.95
CA ILE A 117 19.23 20.89 7.51
C ILE A 117 19.43 22.39 7.78
N GLN A 118 20.67 22.82 8.07
CA GLN A 118 21.00 24.22 8.35
C GLN A 118 21.00 25.07 7.08
N THR A 119 21.50 24.52 5.98
CA THR A 119 21.61 25.24 4.70
C THR A 119 20.26 25.43 4.02
N GLN A 120 19.29 24.54 4.24
CA GLN A 120 17.97 24.56 3.59
C GLN A 120 18.04 24.57 2.06
N ASP A 121 19.12 24.02 1.51
CA ASP A 121 19.39 23.99 0.09
C ASP A 121 19.28 22.57 -0.47
N LEU A 122 18.49 22.40 -1.53
CA LEU A 122 18.23 21.11 -2.14
C LEU A 122 19.49 20.48 -2.74
N PHE A 123 20.34 21.28 -3.39
CA PHE A 123 21.55 20.78 -4.00
C PHE A 123 22.51 20.29 -2.91
N LEU A 124 22.78 21.10 -1.89
CA LEU A 124 23.66 20.73 -0.79
C LEU A 124 23.13 19.53 0.01
N ALA A 125 21.81 19.42 0.21
CA ALA A 125 21.22 18.24 0.85
C ALA A 125 21.52 16.94 0.06
N CYS A 126 21.42 16.99 -1.27
CA CYS A 126 21.79 15.87 -2.14
C CYS A 126 23.30 15.58 -2.11
N GLU A 127 24.15 16.61 -2.15
CA GLU A 127 25.61 16.48 -2.07
C GLU A 127 26.05 15.81 -0.76
N TYR A 128 25.57 16.29 0.37
CA TYR A 128 25.92 15.75 1.69
C TYR A 128 25.38 14.33 1.89
N LEU A 129 24.18 14.03 1.37
CA LEU A 129 23.67 12.65 1.37
C LEU A 129 24.57 11.73 0.53
N ARG A 130 25.03 12.19 -0.64
CA ARG A 130 25.97 11.43 -1.48
C ARG A 130 27.26 11.13 -0.72
N GLU A 131 27.86 12.13 -0.09
CA GLU A 131 29.08 11.94 0.68
C GLU A 131 28.87 10.95 1.83
N ALA A 132 27.75 11.05 2.54
CA ALA A 132 27.41 10.11 3.61
C ALA A 132 27.26 8.67 3.11
N LEU A 133 26.60 8.45 1.97
CA LEU A 133 26.46 7.12 1.36
C LEU A 133 27.80 6.55 0.90
N VAL A 134 28.68 7.38 0.34
CA VAL A 134 30.05 6.97 -0.03
C VAL A 134 30.81 6.47 1.20
N LYS A 135 30.77 7.20 2.32
CA LYS A 135 31.42 6.76 3.58
C LYS A 135 30.89 5.40 4.07
N VAL A 136 29.59 5.14 3.93
CA VAL A 136 28.99 3.84 4.26
C VAL A 136 29.52 2.71 3.37
N VAL A 137 29.64 2.97 2.06
CA VAL A 137 30.16 2.00 1.10
C VAL A 137 31.65 1.73 1.31
N GLU A 138 32.45 2.76 1.55
CA GLU A 138 33.88 2.66 1.88
C GLU A 138 34.10 1.89 3.18
N ALA A 139 33.19 2.04 4.15
CA ALA A 139 33.17 1.23 5.36
C ALA A 139 32.80 -0.24 5.13
N GLY A 140 32.51 -0.64 3.89
CA GLY A 140 32.28 -2.02 3.46
C GLY A 140 30.84 -2.50 3.64
N PHE A 141 29.86 -1.58 3.62
CA PHE A 141 28.44 -1.90 3.61
C PHE A 141 27.83 -1.76 2.21
N SER A 142 26.76 -2.49 1.93
CA SER A 142 25.94 -2.37 0.73
C SER A 142 24.59 -1.77 1.11
N PRO A 143 24.38 -0.46 0.93
CA PRO A 143 23.13 0.20 1.29
C PRO A 143 22.00 -0.17 0.32
N ALA A 144 20.81 -0.43 0.87
CA ALA A 144 19.56 -0.57 0.14
C ALA A 144 18.53 0.37 0.75
N ILE A 145 18.07 1.37 -0.02
CA ILE A 145 17.09 2.36 0.44
C ILE A 145 15.70 1.93 -0.01
N PHE A 146 14.81 1.72 0.96
CA PHE A 146 13.43 1.31 0.76
C PHE A 146 12.51 2.53 0.80
N TYR A 147 12.03 2.97 -0.35
CA TYR A 147 11.01 4.01 -0.48
C TYR A 147 9.62 3.38 -0.45
N ILE A 148 9.02 3.37 0.74
CA ILE A 148 7.68 2.83 0.97
C ILE A 148 6.64 3.90 0.62
N ARG A 149 5.60 3.51 -0.13
CA ARG A 149 4.58 4.39 -0.72
C ARG A 149 5.13 5.47 -1.65
N PHE A 150 6.02 5.08 -2.57
CA PHE A 150 6.60 5.98 -3.57
C PHE A 150 5.53 6.64 -4.47
N ASP A 151 4.37 6.00 -4.64
CA ASP A 151 3.19 6.57 -5.29
C ASP A 151 2.74 7.94 -4.71
N ARG A 152 3.15 8.30 -3.49
CA ARG A 152 2.82 9.61 -2.89
C ARG A 152 3.61 10.77 -3.49
N LEU A 153 4.76 10.52 -4.11
CA LEU A 153 5.69 11.54 -4.61
C LEU A 153 5.61 11.79 -6.12
N ILE A 154 4.73 11.07 -6.82
CA ILE A 154 4.60 11.09 -8.29
C ILE A 154 4.33 12.49 -8.89
N GLU A 155 3.73 13.40 -8.12
CA GLU A 155 3.47 14.77 -8.59
C GLU A 155 4.66 15.71 -8.41
N ALA A 156 5.61 15.37 -7.52
CA ALA A 156 6.76 16.20 -7.20
C ALA A 156 8.02 15.80 -7.96
N VAL A 157 8.11 14.54 -8.39
CA VAL A 157 9.29 14.01 -9.09
C VAL A 157 9.33 14.41 -10.57
N ASP A 158 10.53 14.64 -11.06
CA ASP A 158 10.86 15.00 -12.43
C ASP A 158 12.13 14.26 -12.91
N SER A 159 12.60 14.55 -14.12
CA SER A 159 13.82 13.94 -14.65
C SER A 159 15.07 14.23 -13.79
N GLN A 160 15.15 15.41 -13.16
CA GLN A 160 16.31 15.78 -12.33
C GLN A 160 16.35 14.94 -11.04
N PHE A 161 15.18 14.64 -10.46
CA PHE A 161 15.07 13.72 -9.33
C PHE A 161 15.68 12.35 -9.65
N PHE A 162 15.36 11.78 -10.81
CA PHE A 162 15.91 10.48 -11.21
C PHE A 162 17.41 10.54 -11.54
N ALA A 163 17.87 11.63 -12.16
CA ALA A 163 19.31 11.87 -12.36
C ALA A 163 20.08 11.93 -11.04
N ASN A 164 19.49 12.52 -9.99
CA ASN A 164 20.10 12.53 -8.66
C ASN A 164 20.19 11.12 -8.08
N LEU A 165 19.12 10.30 -8.20
CA LEU A 165 19.15 8.90 -7.75
C LEU A 165 20.24 8.07 -8.47
N GLU A 166 20.39 8.25 -9.78
CA GLU A 166 21.44 7.60 -10.57
C GLU A 166 22.83 8.08 -10.13
N GLY A 167 23.03 9.39 -9.97
CA GLY A 167 24.29 9.96 -9.49
C GLY A 167 24.71 9.45 -8.11
N LEU A 168 23.76 9.14 -7.22
CA LEU A 168 24.06 8.48 -5.94
C LEU A 168 24.54 7.03 -6.13
N VAL A 169 23.98 6.28 -7.08
CA VAL A 169 24.40 4.90 -7.39
C VAL A 169 25.81 4.88 -7.98
N ASP A 170 26.08 5.80 -8.91
CA ASP A 170 27.39 5.96 -9.54
C ASP A 170 28.47 6.30 -8.52
N ALA A 171 28.20 7.28 -7.64
CA ALA A 171 29.14 7.66 -6.57
C ALA A 171 29.39 6.51 -5.59
N CYS A 172 28.40 5.63 -5.40
CA CYS A 172 28.53 4.43 -4.58
C CYS A 172 29.19 3.24 -5.31
N ASN A 173 29.81 3.44 -6.48
CA ASN A 173 30.41 2.38 -7.29
C ASN A 173 29.43 1.22 -7.56
N GLN A 174 28.17 1.52 -7.88
CA GLN A 174 27.11 0.54 -8.14
C GLN A 174 26.77 -0.37 -6.93
N LYS A 175 27.16 0.02 -5.70
CA LYS A 175 26.87 -0.75 -4.47
C LYS A 175 25.61 -0.29 -3.73
N LEU A 176 24.98 0.79 -4.20
CA LEU A 176 23.70 1.29 -3.71
C LEU A 176 22.56 0.69 -4.55
N SER A 177 21.48 0.30 -3.88
CA SER A 177 20.26 -0.15 -4.54
C SER A 177 19.04 0.53 -3.94
N TYR A 178 17.98 0.63 -4.74
CA TYR A 178 16.69 1.17 -4.30
C TYR A 178 15.61 0.11 -4.30
N VAL A 179 14.67 0.23 -3.38
CA VAL A 179 13.45 -0.57 -3.36
C VAL A 179 12.27 0.37 -3.31
N PHE A 180 11.52 0.46 -4.39
CA PHE A 180 10.32 1.30 -4.46
C PHE A 180 9.09 0.43 -4.21
N THR A 181 8.10 0.93 -3.47
CA THR A 181 6.78 0.29 -3.44
C THR A 181 5.73 1.19 -4.04
N SER A 182 4.85 0.60 -4.83
CA SER A 182 3.77 1.29 -5.53
C SER A 182 2.62 0.32 -5.77
N PHE A 183 1.42 0.85 -6.07
CA PHE A 183 0.28 0.01 -6.45
C PHE A 183 0.26 -0.29 -7.96
N ARG A 184 1.07 0.42 -8.75
CA ARG A 184 1.30 0.28 -10.20
C ARG A 184 2.75 0.62 -10.49
N GLN A 185 3.29 0.13 -11.61
CA GLN A 185 4.65 0.46 -12.00
C GLN A 185 4.85 1.98 -12.08
N VAL A 186 6.00 2.47 -11.63
CA VAL A 186 6.32 3.90 -11.59
C VAL A 186 6.21 4.52 -12.98
N ASP A 187 6.66 3.82 -14.02
CA ASP A 187 6.54 4.25 -15.42
C ASP A 187 5.07 4.42 -15.87
N ASP A 188 4.19 3.46 -15.48
CA ASP A 188 2.75 3.53 -15.77
C ASP A 188 2.09 4.73 -15.09
N ILE A 189 2.51 5.08 -13.88
CA ILE A 189 1.94 6.20 -13.11
C ILE A 189 2.44 7.54 -13.65
N LEU A 190 3.72 7.61 -14.02
CA LEU A 190 4.36 8.85 -14.46
C LEU A 190 4.07 9.21 -15.93
N LYS A 191 3.48 8.31 -16.72
CA LYS A 191 2.93 8.59 -18.07
C LYS A 191 3.91 9.35 -19.00
N GLY A 192 5.18 8.97 -18.98
CA GLY A 192 6.21 9.60 -19.82
C GLY A 192 6.86 10.87 -19.24
N LYS A 193 6.66 11.17 -17.94
CA LYS A 193 7.46 12.17 -17.20
C LYS A 193 8.90 11.72 -16.91
N ILE A 194 9.25 10.47 -17.22
CA ILE A 194 10.60 9.90 -17.01
C ILE A 194 11.29 9.76 -18.37
N ASP A 195 12.54 10.20 -18.47
CA ASP A 195 13.39 9.86 -19.62
C ASP A 195 13.73 8.35 -19.60
N ARG A 196 13.72 7.72 -20.77
CA ARG A 196 13.98 6.28 -20.93
C ARG A 196 15.34 5.86 -20.36
N ASN A 197 16.28 6.79 -20.24
CA ASN A 197 17.60 6.55 -19.66
C ASN A 197 17.54 6.11 -18.19
N PHE A 198 16.52 6.54 -17.42
CA PHE A 198 16.38 6.20 -16.00
C PHE A 198 15.67 4.86 -15.73
N LEU A 199 15.18 4.17 -16.78
CA LEU A 199 14.44 2.92 -16.64
C LEU A 199 15.26 1.79 -16.01
N HIS A 200 16.60 1.87 -16.05
CA HIS A 200 17.45 0.86 -15.43
C HIS A 200 17.26 0.81 -13.89
N VAL A 201 16.99 1.95 -13.23
CA VAL A 201 16.65 2.03 -11.80
C VAL A 201 15.35 1.29 -11.47
N PHE A 202 14.43 1.21 -12.43
CA PHE A 202 13.12 0.55 -12.31
C PHE A 202 13.02 -0.77 -13.08
N SER A 203 14.14 -1.31 -13.56
CA SER A 203 14.16 -2.44 -14.49
C SER A 203 13.65 -3.76 -13.89
N ASN A 204 13.77 -3.94 -12.58
CA ASN A 204 13.40 -5.17 -11.90
C ASN A 204 12.08 -5.02 -11.16
N VAL A 205 11.02 -5.58 -11.73
CA VAL A 205 9.69 -5.56 -11.10
C VAL A 205 9.43 -6.86 -10.34
N LEU A 206 9.08 -6.71 -9.06
CA LEU A 206 8.62 -7.77 -8.17
C LEU A 206 7.13 -7.60 -7.89
N TRP A 207 6.33 -8.47 -8.51
CA TRP A 207 4.88 -8.47 -8.31
C TRP A 207 4.48 -9.27 -7.06
N ILE A 208 3.89 -8.59 -6.08
CA ILE A 208 3.29 -9.21 -4.91
C ILE A 208 1.83 -9.52 -5.22
N LYS A 209 1.57 -10.78 -5.54
CA LYS A 209 0.22 -11.32 -5.79
C LYS A 209 -0.52 -11.61 -4.47
N PRO A 210 -1.84 -11.87 -4.50
CA PRO A 210 -2.53 -12.46 -3.35
C PRO A 210 -1.77 -13.69 -2.82
N ALA A 211 -1.72 -13.81 -1.49
CA ALA A 211 -0.91 -14.81 -0.81
C ALA A 211 -1.34 -16.23 -1.20
N SER A 212 -0.38 -17.15 -1.27
CA SER A 212 -0.71 -18.56 -1.41
C SER A 212 -1.51 -19.04 -0.20
N ARG A 213 -2.31 -20.10 -0.35
CA ARG A 213 -3.08 -20.67 0.77
C ARG A 213 -2.23 -20.91 2.02
N LYS A 214 -1.00 -21.42 1.85
CA LYS A 214 -0.05 -21.66 2.96
C LYS A 214 0.36 -20.36 3.66
N ASP A 215 0.62 -19.30 2.89
CA ASP A 215 0.97 -17.99 3.42
C ASP A 215 -0.24 -17.31 4.09
N THR A 216 -1.45 -17.47 3.51
CA THR A 216 -2.70 -17.01 4.11
C THR A 216 -2.97 -17.69 5.45
N GLU A 217 -2.68 -18.99 5.57
CA GLU A 217 -2.76 -19.74 6.83
C GLU A 217 -1.78 -19.20 7.89
N ILE A 218 -0.56 -18.81 7.50
CA ILE A 218 0.41 -18.15 8.41
C ILE A 218 -0.15 -16.84 8.94
N ILE A 219 -0.63 -15.98 8.05
CA ILE A 219 -1.21 -14.67 8.39
C ILE A 219 -2.44 -14.85 9.29
N PHE A 220 -3.34 -15.77 8.93
CA PHE A 220 -4.53 -16.07 9.71
C PHE A 220 -4.18 -16.51 11.13
N ASN A 221 -3.20 -17.40 11.30
CA ASN A 221 -2.78 -17.88 12.61
C ASN A 221 -2.18 -16.76 13.48
N ALA A 222 -1.45 -15.83 12.88
CA ALA A 222 -0.93 -14.67 13.58
C ALA A 222 -2.05 -13.75 14.08
N PHE A 223 -3.03 -13.44 13.24
CA PHE A 223 -4.20 -12.67 13.64
C PHE A 223 -5.06 -13.40 14.67
N LYS A 224 -5.30 -14.71 14.50
CA LYS A 224 -6.01 -15.55 15.46
C LYS A 224 -5.39 -15.47 16.84
N LYS A 225 -4.05 -15.48 16.93
CA LYS A 225 -3.32 -15.32 18.19
C LYS A 225 -3.44 -13.90 18.76
N ARG A 226 -3.30 -12.87 17.91
CA ARG A 226 -3.43 -11.46 18.30
C ARG A 226 -4.81 -11.16 18.91
N TYR A 227 -5.87 -11.63 18.25
CA TYR A 227 -7.27 -11.43 18.66
C TYR A 227 -7.80 -12.48 19.65
N LYS A 228 -6.96 -13.44 20.07
CA LYS A 228 -7.36 -14.58 20.93
C LYS A 228 -8.62 -15.29 20.42
N LEU A 229 -8.75 -15.39 19.10
CA LEU A 229 -9.97 -15.84 18.44
C LEU A 229 -10.12 -17.37 18.52
N LYS A 230 -11.30 -17.83 18.94
CA LYS A 230 -11.68 -19.25 18.96
C LYS A 230 -12.65 -19.53 17.81
N VAL A 231 -12.16 -20.18 16.76
CA VAL A 231 -12.95 -20.51 15.55
C VAL A 231 -12.88 -22.01 15.26
N LYS A 232 -14.00 -22.60 14.85
CA LYS A 232 -14.06 -23.97 14.33
C LYS A 232 -13.24 -24.08 13.04
N LYS A 233 -12.60 -25.24 12.80
CA LYS A 233 -11.74 -25.45 11.61
C LYS A 233 -12.46 -25.21 10.27
N ASP A 234 -13.76 -25.46 10.20
CA ASP A 234 -14.51 -25.28 8.95
C ASP A 234 -14.71 -23.80 8.61
N ILE A 235 -15.02 -22.96 9.61
CA ILE A 235 -15.10 -21.51 9.43
C ILE A 235 -13.72 -20.95 9.06
N GLU A 236 -12.65 -21.41 9.71
CA GLU A 236 -11.27 -21.02 9.36
C GLU A 236 -10.94 -21.28 7.87
N LYS A 237 -11.26 -22.47 7.37
CA LYS A 237 -11.09 -22.81 5.94
C LYS A 237 -11.92 -21.90 5.04
N LYS A 238 -13.15 -21.57 5.42
CA LYS A 238 -14.03 -20.67 4.66
C LYS A 238 -13.45 -19.26 4.56
N LEU A 239 -13.00 -18.66 5.66
CA LEU A 239 -12.42 -17.31 5.66
C LEU A 239 -11.18 -17.21 4.79
N ILE A 240 -10.29 -18.20 4.89
CA ILE A 240 -9.08 -18.28 4.07
C ILE A 240 -9.47 -18.34 2.59
N THR A 241 -10.48 -19.15 2.25
CA THR A 241 -10.98 -19.28 0.88
C THR A 241 -11.63 -17.99 0.37
N PHE A 242 -12.49 -17.35 1.17
CA PHE A 242 -13.17 -16.10 0.79
C PHE A 242 -12.19 -14.95 0.58
N SER A 243 -11.14 -14.87 1.40
CA SER A 243 -10.12 -13.83 1.24
C SER A 243 -9.38 -13.90 -0.10
N GLY A 244 -9.35 -15.06 -0.76
CA GLY A 244 -8.57 -15.27 -1.98
C GLY A 244 -7.07 -15.02 -1.82
N GLY A 245 -6.56 -15.05 -0.58
CA GLY A 245 -5.17 -14.69 -0.26
C GLY A 245 -4.91 -13.19 -0.13
N HIS A 246 -5.91 -12.34 -0.28
CA HIS A 246 -5.76 -10.90 -0.12
C HIS A 246 -5.77 -10.51 1.35
N VAL A 247 -4.67 -9.92 1.83
CA VAL A 247 -4.43 -9.68 3.27
C VAL A 247 -5.53 -8.82 3.89
N GLN A 248 -5.92 -7.72 3.26
CA GLN A 248 -6.96 -6.87 3.81
C GLN A 248 -8.31 -7.57 3.91
N TYR A 249 -8.68 -8.41 2.93
CA TYR A 249 -9.94 -9.14 3.02
C TYR A 249 -9.89 -10.13 4.18
N LEU A 250 -8.79 -10.86 4.33
CA LEU A 250 -8.62 -11.78 5.46
C LEU A 250 -8.74 -11.05 6.80
N HIS A 251 -8.10 -9.90 6.95
CA HIS A 251 -8.16 -9.11 8.18
C HIS A 251 -9.57 -8.60 8.45
N LEU A 252 -10.27 -8.06 7.44
CA LEU A 252 -11.66 -7.62 7.57
C LEU A 252 -12.59 -8.78 7.98
N LEU A 253 -12.45 -9.94 7.35
CA LEU A 253 -13.22 -11.14 7.70
C LEU A 253 -13.01 -11.55 9.17
N ILE A 254 -11.78 -11.49 9.67
CA ILE A 254 -11.45 -11.78 11.08
C ILE A 254 -12.09 -10.74 12.00
N LEU A 255 -12.02 -9.45 11.67
CA LEU A 255 -12.61 -8.38 12.48
C LEU A 255 -14.14 -8.47 12.53
N ILE A 256 -14.79 -8.76 11.40
CA ILE A 256 -16.23 -8.99 11.32
C ILE A 256 -16.62 -10.11 12.28
N LEU A 257 -15.87 -11.21 12.29
CA LEU A 257 -16.12 -12.32 13.22
C LEU A 257 -15.90 -11.93 14.68
N VAL A 258 -14.80 -11.25 15.00
CA VAL A 258 -14.50 -10.81 16.37
C VAL A 258 -15.63 -9.92 16.92
N GLN A 259 -16.13 -8.99 16.10
CA GLN A 259 -17.18 -8.06 16.50
C GLN A 259 -18.56 -8.74 16.56
N LYS A 260 -18.98 -9.40 15.48
CA LYS A 260 -20.38 -9.83 15.33
C LYS A 260 -20.69 -11.18 15.98
N VAL A 261 -19.72 -12.09 16.11
CA VAL A 261 -19.94 -13.37 16.82
C VAL A 261 -20.00 -13.16 18.34
N GLY A 262 -19.42 -12.06 18.85
CA GLY A 262 -19.57 -11.64 20.25
C GLY A 262 -20.95 -11.07 20.58
N GLU A 263 -21.65 -10.49 19.59
CA GLU A 263 -22.89 -9.72 19.79
C GLU A 263 -24.17 -10.46 19.36
N ASN A 264 -24.12 -11.29 18.31
CA ASN A 264 -25.30 -11.97 17.77
C ASN A 264 -25.00 -13.44 17.42
N SER A 265 -25.32 -14.35 18.33
CA SER A 265 -25.04 -15.79 18.20
C SER A 265 -25.97 -16.56 17.25
N GLN A 266 -26.95 -15.89 16.60
CA GLN A 266 -27.96 -16.54 15.75
C GLN A 266 -27.77 -16.35 14.24
N LEU A 267 -26.91 -15.42 13.80
CA LEU A 267 -26.65 -15.21 12.37
C LEU A 267 -25.47 -16.07 11.91
N GLU A 268 -25.65 -16.76 10.78
CA GLU A 268 -24.54 -17.48 10.17
C GLU A 268 -23.47 -16.47 9.73
N PRO A 269 -22.17 -16.75 9.98
CA PRO A 269 -21.09 -15.82 9.67
C PRO A 269 -21.05 -15.31 8.23
N GLU A 270 -21.61 -16.06 7.29
CA GLU A 270 -21.56 -15.79 5.86
C GLU A 270 -22.44 -14.58 5.49
N ASP A 271 -23.68 -14.53 5.96
CA ASP A 271 -24.61 -13.43 5.68
C ASP A 271 -24.03 -12.10 6.19
N LEU A 272 -23.40 -12.16 7.36
CA LEU A 272 -22.75 -11.01 7.99
C LEU A 272 -21.54 -10.46 7.22
N ILE A 273 -20.91 -11.28 6.37
CA ILE A 273 -19.73 -10.92 5.57
C ILE A 273 -20.17 -10.25 4.27
N TRP A 274 -21.18 -10.80 3.59
CA TRP A 274 -21.62 -10.31 2.28
C TRP A 274 -22.22 -8.91 2.33
N GLU A 275 -22.87 -8.57 3.44
CA GLU A 275 -23.49 -7.26 3.66
C GLU A 275 -22.55 -6.25 4.33
N ASP A 276 -21.34 -6.66 4.75
CA ASP A 276 -20.45 -5.76 5.48
C ASP A 276 -19.86 -4.67 4.56
N GLU A 277 -20.16 -3.42 4.90
CA GLU A 277 -19.74 -2.27 4.12
C GLU A 277 -18.22 -2.16 3.96
N ARG A 278 -17.43 -2.65 4.93
CA ARG A 278 -15.96 -2.60 4.82
C ARG A 278 -15.45 -3.50 3.70
N ILE A 279 -16.09 -4.65 3.47
CA ILE A 279 -15.77 -5.55 2.36
C ILE A 279 -16.12 -4.89 1.03
N ARG A 280 -17.28 -4.21 0.96
CA ARG A 280 -17.67 -3.45 -0.23
C ARG A 280 -16.69 -2.31 -0.53
N LEU A 281 -16.33 -1.49 0.47
CA LEU A 281 -15.39 -0.39 0.32
C LEU A 281 -14.00 -0.89 -0.12
N GLN A 282 -13.54 -2.03 0.41
CA GLN A 282 -12.29 -2.65 -0.05
C GLN A 282 -12.36 -3.08 -1.52
N SER A 283 -13.50 -3.62 -1.96
CA SER A 283 -13.72 -4.03 -3.34
C SER A 283 -13.79 -2.83 -4.29
N GLU A 284 -14.45 -1.74 -3.86
CA GLU A 284 -14.43 -0.47 -4.57
C GLU A 284 -13.00 0.09 -4.70
N GLU A 285 -12.16 -0.03 -3.67
CA GLU A 285 -10.78 0.46 -3.73
C GLU A 285 -9.96 -0.24 -4.81
N ILE A 286 -10.14 -1.55 -4.94
CA ILE A 286 -9.51 -2.34 -6.00
C ILE A 286 -10.08 -1.94 -7.36
N TRP A 287 -11.41 -1.86 -7.50
CA TRP A 287 -12.08 -1.48 -8.74
C TRP A 287 -11.64 -0.11 -9.27
N GLU A 288 -11.58 0.90 -8.40
CA GLU A 288 -11.19 2.26 -8.80
C GLU A 288 -9.70 2.42 -9.03
N SER A 289 -8.88 1.44 -8.63
CA SER A 289 -7.47 1.42 -9.02
C SER A 289 -7.27 1.02 -10.47
N LEU A 290 -8.29 0.42 -11.11
CA LEU A 290 -8.26 -0.05 -12.50
C LEU A 290 -8.59 1.07 -13.49
N ASN A 291 -7.91 1.04 -14.65
CA ASN A 291 -8.29 1.87 -15.79
C ASN A 291 -9.52 1.30 -16.53
N ASP A 292 -10.07 2.05 -17.48
CA ASP A 292 -11.32 1.67 -18.14
C ASP A 292 -11.20 0.35 -18.94
N LEU A 293 -10.07 0.15 -19.65
CA LEU A 293 -9.81 -1.10 -20.39
C LEU A 293 -9.71 -2.31 -19.45
N GLU A 294 -9.08 -2.12 -18.29
CA GLU A 294 -8.97 -3.15 -17.25
C GLU A 294 -10.33 -3.45 -16.60
N LYS A 295 -11.14 -2.41 -16.34
CA LYS A 295 -12.52 -2.55 -15.82
C LYS A 295 -13.39 -3.37 -16.78
N GLU A 296 -13.35 -3.04 -18.07
CA GLU A 296 -14.06 -3.78 -19.12
C GLU A 296 -13.59 -5.24 -19.20
N ALA A 297 -12.28 -5.48 -19.18
CA ALA A 297 -11.71 -6.82 -19.26
C ALA A 297 -12.11 -7.68 -18.04
N VAL A 298 -12.05 -7.13 -16.82
CA VAL A 298 -12.45 -7.84 -15.60
C VAL A 298 -13.93 -8.19 -15.61
N LEU A 299 -14.81 -7.28 -16.04
CA LEU A 299 -16.24 -7.57 -16.20
C LEU A 299 -16.51 -8.62 -17.29
N GLY A 300 -15.73 -8.60 -18.38
CA GLY A 300 -15.77 -9.63 -19.41
C GLY A 300 -15.44 -11.01 -18.85
N ILE A 301 -14.35 -11.11 -18.10
CA ILE A 301 -13.89 -12.35 -17.45
C ILE A 301 -14.94 -12.86 -16.46
N HIS A 302 -15.49 -11.98 -15.62
CA HIS A 302 -16.56 -12.34 -14.67
C HIS A 302 -17.78 -12.94 -15.37
N LYS A 303 -18.15 -12.41 -16.55
CA LYS A 303 -19.24 -12.94 -17.40
C LYS A 303 -18.86 -14.21 -18.18
N GLY A 304 -17.68 -14.78 -17.94
CA GLY A 304 -17.19 -15.97 -18.63
C GLY A 304 -16.68 -15.70 -20.06
N LYS A 305 -16.50 -14.43 -20.44
CA LYS A 305 -15.90 -14.07 -21.74
C LYS A 305 -14.38 -14.16 -21.64
N GLY A 306 -13.74 -14.74 -22.65
CA GLY A 306 -12.29 -14.69 -22.78
C GLY A 306 -11.78 -13.28 -23.07
N VAL A 307 -10.50 -13.03 -22.80
CA VAL A 307 -9.81 -11.77 -23.17
C VAL A 307 -9.01 -12.02 -24.44
N ALA A 308 -9.18 -11.18 -25.46
CA ALA A 308 -8.39 -11.27 -26.69
C ALA A 308 -6.89 -11.08 -26.41
N LYS A 309 -6.01 -11.68 -27.23
CA LYS A 309 -4.54 -11.59 -27.01
C LYS A 309 -4.03 -10.14 -26.96
N ASP A 310 -4.55 -9.28 -27.82
CA ASP A 310 -4.12 -7.87 -27.89
C ASP A 310 -4.59 -7.07 -26.67
N GLN A 311 -5.80 -7.36 -26.17
CA GLN A 311 -6.30 -6.80 -24.91
C GLN A 311 -5.50 -7.28 -23.70
N LYS A 312 -4.93 -8.49 -23.74
CA LYS A 312 -4.11 -9.03 -22.65
C LYS A 312 -2.83 -8.22 -22.43
N HIS A 313 -2.23 -7.67 -23.48
CA HIS A 313 -1.06 -6.79 -23.36
C HIS A 313 -1.44 -5.45 -22.70
N LEU A 314 -2.55 -4.85 -23.14
CA LEU A 314 -3.06 -3.58 -22.59
C LEU A 314 -3.58 -3.70 -21.15
N THR A 315 -3.91 -4.92 -20.71
CA THR A 315 -4.41 -5.22 -19.35
C THR A 315 -3.44 -6.10 -18.57
N LYS A 316 -2.13 -6.02 -18.89
CA LYS A 316 -1.07 -6.82 -18.24
C LYS A 316 -1.12 -6.73 -16.71
N TYR A 317 -1.45 -5.56 -16.18
CA TYR A 317 -1.61 -5.32 -14.74
C TYR A 317 -2.53 -6.35 -14.07
N LEU A 318 -3.64 -6.74 -14.70
CA LEU A 318 -4.60 -7.69 -14.13
C LEU A 318 -3.96 -9.05 -13.81
N TRP A 319 -3.07 -9.50 -14.69
CA TRP A 319 -2.42 -10.81 -14.61
C TRP A 319 -1.19 -10.81 -13.71
N GLU A 320 -0.42 -9.74 -13.78
CA GLU A 320 0.80 -9.59 -12.99
C GLU A 320 0.51 -9.26 -11.53
N SER A 321 -0.52 -8.45 -11.27
CA SER A 321 -1.00 -8.18 -9.91
C SER A 321 -1.70 -9.39 -9.26
N GLY A 322 -2.09 -10.37 -10.07
CA GLY A 322 -2.83 -11.54 -9.61
C GLY A 322 -4.33 -11.29 -9.38
N LEU A 323 -4.87 -10.17 -9.89
CA LEU A 323 -6.32 -9.92 -9.88
C LEU A 323 -7.07 -10.94 -10.73
N VAL A 324 -6.44 -11.36 -11.85
CA VAL A 324 -6.94 -12.42 -12.70
C VAL A 324 -5.90 -13.53 -12.74
N SER A 325 -6.37 -14.77 -12.58
CA SER A 325 -5.56 -15.96 -12.79
C SER A 325 -6.07 -16.75 -13.99
N GLY A 326 -5.17 -17.43 -14.69
CA GLY A 326 -5.51 -18.25 -15.85
C GLY A 326 -5.12 -19.68 -15.57
N SER A 327 -6.09 -20.58 -15.46
CA SER A 327 -5.84 -22.01 -15.38
C SER A 327 -6.61 -22.72 -16.50
N ASN A 328 -5.92 -23.58 -17.26
CA ASN A 328 -6.52 -24.41 -18.32
C ASN A 328 -7.40 -23.65 -19.33
N GLY A 329 -6.97 -22.47 -19.77
CA GLY A 329 -7.68 -21.67 -20.76
C GLY A 329 -8.91 -20.91 -20.23
N LYS A 330 -9.23 -21.05 -18.93
CA LYS A 330 -10.25 -20.24 -18.25
C LYS A 330 -9.57 -19.17 -17.40
N SER A 331 -10.07 -17.95 -17.55
CA SER A 331 -9.67 -16.80 -16.75
C SER A 331 -10.64 -16.67 -15.58
N GLU A 332 -10.12 -16.48 -14.37
CA GLU A 332 -10.93 -16.27 -13.18
C GLU A 332 -10.43 -15.07 -12.38
N VAL A 333 -11.35 -14.34 -11.78
CA VAL A 333 -11.07 -13.23 -10.88
C VAL A 333 -10.66 -13.78 -9.51
N PHE A 334 -9.70 -13.12 -8.86
CA PHE A 334 -9.23 -13.55 -7.54
C PHE A 334 -10.32 -13.37 -6.48
N GLY A 335 -10.52 -14.40 -5.66
CA GLY A 335 -11.33 -14.32 -4.43
C GLY A 335 -12.84 -14.18 -4.65
N ALA A 336 -13.62 -14.87 -3.81
CA ALA A 336 -15.08 -14.85 -3.90
C ALA A 336 -15.70 -13.49 -3.56
N LEU A 337 -15.04 -12.70 -2.71
CA LEU A 337 -15.54 -11.40 -2.27
C LEU A 337 -15.54 -10.37 -3.40
N PHE A 338 -14.42 -10.29 -4.13
CA PHE A 338 -14.31 -9.36 -5.26
C PHE A 338 -15.16 -9.82 -6.45
N ASP A 339 -15.22 -11.13 -6.72
CA ASP A 339 -16.14 -11.68 -7.73
C ASP A 339 -17.61 -11.35 -7.42
N ASN A 340 -18.03 -11.46 -6.16
CA ASN A 340 -19.38 -11.08 -5.75
C ASN A 340 -19.63 -9.57 -5.93
N PHE A 341 -18.64 -8.72 -5.64
CA PHE A 341 -18.72 -7.29 -5.92
C PHE A 341 -18.93 -7.00 -7.41
N LEU A 342 -18.27 -7.74 -8.30
CA LEU A 342 -18.44 -7.59 -9.74
C LEU A 342 -19.84 -7.95 -10.23
N LYS A 343 -20.59 -8.82 -9.53
CA LYS A 343 -22.00 -9.09 -9.86
C LYS A 343 -22.85 -7.83 -9.74
N PHE A 344 -22.65 -7.05 -8.69
CA PHE A 344 -23.34 -5.77 -8.50
C PHE A 344 -22.95 -4.79 -9.61
N LYS A 345 -21.65 -4.69 -9.95
CA LYS A 345 -21.18 -3.82 -11.05
C LYS A 345 -21.63 -4.27 -12.44
N ALA A 346 -21.78 -5.57 -12.66
CA ALA A 346 -22.31 -6.11 -13.90
C ALA A 346 -23.83 -5.93 -14.04
N GLY A 347 -24.54 -5.84 -12.91
CA GLY A 347 -25.99 -5.66 -12.79
C GLY A 347 -26.46 -4.21 -12.68
N GLU A 348 -25.55 -3.23 -12.53
CA GLU A 348 -25.82 -1.80 -12.68
C GLU A 348 -26.26 -1.52 -14.14
N LYS A 349 -27.54 -1.75 -14.44
CA LYS A 349 -28.23 -0.96 -15.46
C LYS A 349 -28.37 0.45 -14.90
N GLU A 350 -28.36 1.47 -15.75
CA GLU A 350 -28.68 2.87 -15.41
C GLU A 350 -30.14 3.04 -14.95
N GLU A 351 -30.56 2.30 -13.93
CA GLU A 351 -31.83 2.51 -13.26
C GLU A 351 -31.62 3.54 -12.14
N VAL A 352 -32.52 4.53 -12.12
CA VAL A 352 -32.55 5.66 -11.20
C VAL A 352 -32.52 5.12 -9.76
N GLU A 353 -31.35 5.18 -9.13
CA GLU A 353 -31.15 4.88 -7.71
C GLU A 353 -32.20 5.65 -6.89
N VAL A 354 -32.98 4.92 -6.08
CA VAL A 354 -33.62 5.51 -4.90
C VAL A 354 -32.48 6.04 -4.04
N VAL A 355 -32.35 7.36 -3.97
CA VAL A 355 -31.20 8.02 -3.37
C VAL A 355 -31.33 7.99 -1.84
N ASP A 356 -31.11 6.84 -1.23
CA ASP A 356 -31.01 6.72 0.23
C ASP A 356 -29.54 6.69 0.66
N PHE A 357 -29.25 7.32 1.80
CA PHE A 357 -27.92 7.24 2.40
C PHE A 357 -27.71 5.87 3.03
N THR A 358 -26.55 5.27 2.77
CA THR A 358 -26.04 4.17 3.59
C THR A 358 -25.80 4.64 5.01
N LYS A 359 -25.66 3.71 5.96
CA LYS A 359 -25.42 4.03 7.38
C LYS A 359 -24.23 4.99 7.56
N LYS A 360 -23.09 4.75 6.91
CA LYS A 360 -21.90 5.60 7.01
C LYS A 360 -22.07 6.94 6.29
N GLU A 361 -22.72 6.97 5.13
CA GLU A 361 -23.04 8.24 4.45
C GLU A 361 -23.97 9.11 5.32
N LYS A 362 -24.93 8.48 6.00
CA LYS A 362 -25.84 9.15 6.93
C LYS A 362 -25.08 9.69 8.14
N MET A 363 -24.21 8.88 8.74
CA MET A 363 -23.34 9.33 9.85
C MET A 363 -22.44 10.50 9.44
N LEU A 364 -21.84 10.44 8.25
CA LEU A 364 -21.03 11.54 7.70
C LEU A 364 -21.89 12.79 7.47
N TYR A 365 -23.06 12.64 6.87
CA TYR A 365 -23.99 13.74 6.65
C TYR A 365 -24.41 14.38 7.97
N ASP A 366 -24.81 13.59 8.97
CA ASP A 366 -25.27 14.09 10.27
C ASP A 366 -24.14 14.83 11.02
N LEU A 367 -22.91 14.31 10.98
CA LEU A 367 -21.73 15.00 11.53
C LEU A 367 -21.52 16.37 10.86
N LEU A 368 -21.52 16.40 9.53
CA LEU A 368 -21.27 17.62 8.79
C LEU A 368 -22.41 18.63 8.91
N PHE A 369 -23.65 18.15 8.99
CA PHE A 369 -24.84 18.97 9.19
C PHE A 369 -24.86 19.60 10.58
N ALA A 370 -24.48 18.85 11.62
CA ALA A 370 -24.28 19.39 12.97
C ALA A 370 -23.15 20.45 13.04
N ASN A 371 -22.23 20.44 12.07
CA ASN A 371 -21.12 21.38 11.94
C ASN A 371 -21.27 22.24 10.67
N LEU A 372 -22.51 22.66 10.34
CA LEU A 372 -22.80 23.44 9.14
C LEU A 372 -21.87 24.66 9.00
N GLU A 373 -21.36 24.90 7.80
CA GLU A 373 -20.38 25.95 7.47
C GLU A 373 -19.01 25.85 8.18
N LYS A 374 -18.74 24.78 8.94
CA LYS A 374 -17.45 24.53 9.58
C LYS A 374 -16.73 23.34 8.95
N VAL A 375 -15.40 23.41 8.93
CA VAL A 375 -14.57 22.30 8.44
C VAL A 375 -14.53 21.20 9.49
N CYS A 376 -14.96 20.00 9.12
CA CYS A 376 -14.70 18.79 9.88
C CYS A 376 -13.40 18.17 9.37
N GLU A 377 -12.40 18.10 10.25
CA GLU A 377 -11.11 17.49 9.97
C GLU A 377 -11.25 15.97 9.83
N ARG A 378 -10.32 15.35 9.09
CA ARG A 378 -10.40 13.93 8.76
C ARG A 378 -10.46 13.06 10.01
N GLU A 379 -9.67 13.36 11.02
CA GLU A 379 -9.61 12.64 12.29
C GLU A 379 -10.99 12.62 12.98
N LYS A 380 -11.64 13.78 13.08
CA LYS A 380 -12.99 13.91 13.62
C LYS A 380 -14.02 13.12 12.81
N ILE A 381 -13.86 13.07 11.49
CA ILE A 381 -14.71 12.26 10.62
C ILE A 381 -14.48 10.77 10.88
N ILE A 382 -13.23 10.32 11.06
CA ILE A 382 -12.91 8.94 11.37
C ILE A 382 -13.59 8.51 12.68
N GLU A 383 -13.42 9.28 13.75
CA GLU A 383 -14.00 8.99 15.06
C GLU A 383 -15.53 8.88 15.01
N ALA A 384 -16.18 9.81 14.31
CA ALA A 384 -17.63 9.87 14.26
C ALA A 384 -18.23 8.82 13.32
N VAL A 385 -17.60 8.59 12.16
CA VAL A 385 -18.16 7.72 11.12
C VAL A 385 -17.72 6.28 11.29
N TRP A 386 -16.51 6.03 11.79
CA TRP A 386 -15.99 4.70 12.08
C TRP A 386 -15.52 4.59 13.54
N PRO A 387 -16.42 4.71 14.53
CA PRO A 387 -16.07 4.55 15.94
C PRO A 387 -15.51 3.15 16.23
N GLU A 388 -15.82 2.16 15.39
CA GLU A 388 -15.27 0.81 15.47
C GLU A 388 -13.82 0.67 14.96
N SER A 389 -13.20 1.74 14.43
CA SER A 389 -11.91 1.70 13.72
C SER A 389 -10.71 2.07 14.59
N GLU A 390 -10.60 1.52 15.80
CA GLU A 390 -9.44 1.80 16.67
C GLU A 390 -8.12 1.18 16.17
N GLU A 391 -8.15 0.08 15.42
CA GLU A 391 -6.93 -0.66 15.05
C GLU A 391 -6.46 -0.54 13.60
N LEU A 392 -7.37 -0.33 12.63
CA LEU A 392 -7.02 -0.37 11.22
C LEU A 392 -6.59 1.00 10.67
N GLY A 393 -7.06 2.08 11.30
CA GLY A 393 -7.09 3.40 10.69
C GLY A 393 -7.99 3.40 9.44
N VAL A 394 -8.73 4.48 9.23
CA VAL A 394 -9.46 4.68 7.98
C VAL A 394 -8.53 5.44 7.05
N SER A 395 -8.25 4.90 5.86
CA SER A 395 -7.39 5.60 4.92
C SER A 395 -8.07 6.87 4.39
N ASP A 396 -7.30 7.92 4.10
CA ASP A 396 -7.81 9.15 3.48
C ASP A 396 -8.67 8.86 2.26
N TRP A 397 -8.27 7.87 1.45
CA TRP A 397 -9.02 7.44 0.28
C TRP A 397 -10.45 6.96 0.64
N THR A 398 -10.61 6.23 1.74
CA THR A 398 -11.92 5.76 2.21
C THR A 398 -12.81 6.92 2.64
N ILE A 399 -12.24 7.92 3.32
CA ILE A 399 -12.96 9.15 3.71
C ILE A 399 -13.38 9.92 2.46
N ASP A 400 -12.45 10.11 1.52
CA ASP A 400 -12.67 10.81 0.28
C ASP A 400 -13.75 10.15 -0.57
N ARG A 401 -13.79 8.81 -0.58
CA ARG A 401 -14.81 8.05 -1.30
C ARG A 401 -16.18 8.19 -0.65
N LEU A 402 -16.26 8.11 0.68
CA LEU A 402 -17.53 8.31 1.39
C LEU A 402 -18.07 9.73 1.14
N ALA A 403 -17.19 10.73 1.19
CA ALA A 403 -17.49 12.11 0.84
C ALA A 403 -17.94 12.26 -0.62
N ALA A 404 -17.26 11.62 -1.57
CA ALA A 404 -17.63 11.67 -2.98
C ALA A 404 -19.03 11.07 -3.23
N ARG A 405 -19.33 9.92 -2.63
CA ARG A 405 -20.65 9.28 -2.72
C ARG A 405 -21.73 10.14 -2.09
N LEU A 406 -21.49 10.67 -0.90
CA LEU A 406 -22.41 11.61 -0.24
C LEU A 406 -22.67 12.83 -1.13
N ARG A 407 -21.63 13.41 -1.73
CA ARG A 407 -21.74 14.54 -2.67
C ARG A 407 -22.60 14.19 -3.88
N GLU A 408 -22.40 13.03 -4.48
CA GLU A 408 -23.20 12.58 -5.63
C GLU A 408 -24.67 12.41 -5.27
N LYS A 409 -24.95 11.79 -4.11
CA LYS A 409 -26.32 11.62 -3.61
C LYS A 409 -27.00 12.95 -3.29
N LEU A 410 -26.28 13.89 -2.65
CA LEU A 410 -26.79 15.25 -2.41
C LEU A 410 -27.14 15.97 -3.71
N LYS A 411 -26.31 15.81 -4.77
CA LYS A 411 -26.60 16.35 -6.10
C LYS A 411 -27.84 15.70 -6.73
N LYS A 412 -27.95 14.37 -6.71
CA LYS A 412 -29.11 13.64 -7.25
C LYS A 412 -30.41 14.02 -6.52
N GLN A 413 -30.35 14.24 -5.21
CA GLN A 413 -31.48 14.69 -4.39
C GLN A 413 -31.84 16.18 -4.54
N LYS A 414 -31.07 16.96 -5.32
CA LYS A 414 -31.20 18.43 -5.37
C LYS A 414 -31.22 19.07 -3.97
N SER A 415 -30.35 18.58 -3.08
CA SER A 415 -30.26 19.08 -1.71
C SER A 415 -29.93 20.57 -1.68
N GLU A 416 -30.44 21.31 -0.68
CA GLU A 416 -30.04 22.69 -0.41
C GLU A 416 -28.57 22.82 0.02
N PHE A 417 -27.89 21.71 0.26
CA PHE A 417 -26.53 21.66 0.77
C PHE A 417 -25.56 21.02 -0.23
N SER A 418 -24.32 21.49 -0.24
CA SER A 418 -23.22 20.91 -0.99
C SER A 418 -22.01 20.59 -0.11
N LEU A 419 -21.34 19.50 -0.48
CA LEU A 419 -20.15 19.02 0.20
C LEU A 419 -18.87 19.57 -0.45
N ILE A 420 -18.18 20.46 0.26
CA ILE A 420 -16.94 21.13 -0.17
C ILE A 420 -15.72 20.41 0.44
N THR A 421 -14.74 20.06 -0.40
CA THR A 421 -13.45 19.55 0.06
C THR A 421 -12.51 20.71 0.37
N ILE A 422 -11.96 20.75 1.58
CA ILE A 422 -10.87 21.65 1.95
C ILE A 422 -9.57 20.83 1.86
N LYS A 423 -8.72 21.18 0.89
CA LYS A 423 -7.43 20.51 0.67
C LYS A 423 -6.67 20.42 1.99
N THR A 424 -6.03 19.26 2.20
CA THR A 424 -5.21 18.91 3.38
C THR A 424 -5.88 18.96 4.76
N ARG A 425 -7.15 19.38 4.89
CA ARG A 425 -7.85 19.46 6.19
C ARG A 425 -9.03 18.50 6.32
N GLY A 426 -9.98 18.51 5.37
CA GLY A 426 -11.19 17.70 5.49
C GLY A 426 -12.35 18.20 4.66
N PHE A 427 -13.56 18.12 5.21
CA PHE A 427 -14.81 18.36 4.48
C PHE A 427 -15.71 19.35 5.21
N LYS A 428 -16.46 20.14 4.43
CA LYS A 428 -17.43 21.11 4.92
C LYS A 428 -18.75 20.92 4.19
N LEU A 429 -19.87 20.93 4.91
CA LEU A 429 -21.20 21.05 4.33
C LEU A 429 -21.60 22.53 4.33
N ALA A 430 -21.92 23.06 3.16
CA ALA A 430 -22.30 24.45 2.98
C ALA A 430 -23.68 24.55 2.33
N LYS A 431 -24.41 25.63 2.59
CA LYS A 431 -25.67 25.90 1.89
C LYS A 431 -25.36 26.34 0.45
N ASN A 432 -26.12 25.83 -0.51
CA ASN A 432 -26.01 26.28 -1.89
C ASN A 432 -26.43 27.76 -1.97
N PRO A 433 -25.72 28.57 -2.77
CA PRO A 433 -26.04 29.98 -2.95
C PRO A 433 -27.40 30.21 -3.60
#